data_AF-A0A7Y6A6V5-F1
#
_entry.id   AF-A0A7Y6A6V5-F1
#
_cell.length_a   1.000
_cell.length_b   1.000
_cell.length_c   1.000
_cell.angle_alpha   90.00
_cell.angle_beta   90.00
_cell.angle_gamma   90.00
#
_symmetry.space_group_name_H-M   'P 1'
#
loop_
_entity.id
_entity.type
_entity.pdbx_description
1 polymer ?
#
loop_
_entity_poly.entity_id
_entity_poly.type
_entity_poly.pdbx_seq_one_letter_code
_entity_poly.pdbx_strand_id
1 'polypeptide(L)'
;SCVLRDPRAVPATESRSLYYARLYHRLDARLDALAAHLLCDADWTDDDADRTALPLAVLGDLALAGRDDAVDLLRRYAGEGRDWTLALEQLARLGDLNAMSGMLELALERGDDDELYDCVRRTDGMRPWRMWGFAEPRMRTIVEKVDLDWWRWELSRGKTAAAEDSPTVDQVLSEAAASPRRSFVCGRRLASVATSAHRGLILATAWSGAAGARIAALRYLGDVGDPALLDLAESALAGETPAPVRQAVVQAVGGLRTGEAVLRARSWLGTDGALGDVAVRILAGAGEAADGPALVAALRRCRPATDRFTLIDLVDGVGRLRLTEALGPVRDVYRDSPYAALRSRAVDTLARIEPDFTATTAVDCLWDCEAGTRHIAVDRADMRIDGVTDKLRELARDPVEHDDVREAARRRLAAV
;
A
#
# COMPACT_ATOMS: atom_id res chain seq x y z
N SER A 1 15.36 -20.72 3.71
CA SER A 1 16.01 -19.47 4.12
C SER A 1 15.14 -18.24 3.84
N CYS A 2 14.47 -18.16 2.68
CA CYS A 2 13.70 -16.95 2.29
C CYS A 2 12.48 -16.65 3.18
N VAL A 3 11.82 -17.66 3.76
CA VAL A 3 10.71 -17.45 4.72
C VAL A 3 11.21 -16.93 6.07
N LEU A 4 12.43 -17.29 6.46
CA LEU A 4 13.01 -16.96 7.77
C LEU A 4 13.74 -15.61 7.80
N ARG A 5 13.90 -14.98 6.63
CA ARG A 5 14.59 -13.71 6.45
C ARG A 5 13.76 -12.88 5.49
N ASP A 6 12.77 -12.19 6.02
CA ASP A 6 11.92 -11.32 5.21
C ASP A 6 12.65 -9.99 4.95
N PRO A 7 13.09 -9.68 3.72
CA PRO A 7 13.80 -8.43 3.45
C PRO A 7 12.86 -7.21 3.34
N ARG A 8 11.55 -7.34 3.65
CA ARG A 8 10.59 -6.25 3.48
C ARG A 8 10.79 -5.16 4.52
N ALA A 9 10.83 -3.91 4.05
CA ALA A 9 10.71 -2.74 4.92
C ALA A 9 9.24 -2.47 5.36
N VAL A 10 8.25 -3.03 4.66
CA VAL A 10 6.81 -2.89 4.97
C VAL A 10 6.07 -4.22 4.68
N PRO A 11 5.84 -5.07 5.69
CA PRO A 11 5.27 -6.42 5.52
C PRO A 11 3.85 -6.47 4.90
N ALA A 12 3.06 -5.40 4.99
CA ALA A 12 1.65 -5.38 4.55
C ALA A 12 1.43 -5.13 3.04
N THR A 13 2.47 -5.16 2.20
CA THR A 13 2.38 -4.67 0.81
C THR A 13 2.25 -5.73 -0.28
N GLU A 14 2.44 -7.03 0.01
CA GLU A 14 2.31 -8.13 -0.97
C GLU A 14 1.97 -9.47 -0.32
N SER A 15 1.30 -10.37 -1.06
CA SER A 15 0.90 -11.72 -0.64
C SER A 15 2.08 -12.72 -0.67
N ARG A 16 3.20 -12.38 -0.05
CA ARG A 16 4.41 -13.21 -0.05
C ARG A 16 4.25 -14.51 0.73
N SER A 17 3.46 -14.48 1.82
CA SER A 17 3.11 -15.68 2.58
C SER A 17 2.40 -16.72 1.69
N LEU A 18 1.41 -16.26 0.91
CA LEU A 18 0.68 -17.07 -0.07
C LEU A 18 1.60 -17.68 -1.11
N TYR A 19 2.53 -16.89 -1.66
CA TYR A 19 3.53 -17.39 -2.61
C TYR A 19 4.36 -18.53 -2.03
N TYR A 20 4.88 -18.36 -0.81
CA TYR A 20 5.66 -19.40 -0.15
C TYR A 20 4.82 -20.61 0.25
N ALA A 21 3.58 -20.42 0.73
CA ALA A 21 2.67 -21.52 1.05
C ALA A 21 2.41 -22.40 -0.19
N ARG A 22 2.21 -21.79 -1.37
CA ARG A 22 2.10 -22.53 -2.64
C ARG A 22 3.36 -23.31 -2.98
N LEU A 23 4.55 -22.72 -2.77
CA LEU A 23 5.81 -23.44 -2.99
C LEU A 23 5.96 -24.62 -2.02
N TYR A 24 5.63 -24.44 -0.74
CA TYR A 24 5.65 -25.51 0.25
C TYR A 24 4.70 -26.64 -0.14
N HIS A 25 3.49 -26.31 -0.57
CA HIS A 25 2.51 -27.30 -1.02
C HIS A 25 2.99 -28.05 -2.27
N ARG A 26 3.48 -27.34 -3.29
CA ARG A 26 3.96 -27.95 -4.54
C ARG A 26 5.20 -28.82 -4.38
N LEU A 27 6.09 -28.44 -3.48
CA LEU A 27 7.34 -29.17 -3.21
C LEU A 27 7.18 -30.24 -2.12
N ASP A 28 5.98 -30.39 -1.57
CA ASP A 28 5.71 -31.19 -0.37
C ASP A 28 6.75 -30.95 0.74
N ALA A 29 7.06 -29.66 0.97
CA ALA A 29 8.14 -29.29 1.86
C ALA A 29 7.76 -29.51 3.33
N ARG A 30 8.73 -30.02 4.10
CA ARG A 30 8.61 -30.24 5.54
C ARG A 30 8.72 -28.92 6.32
N LEU A 31 8.01 -28.84 7.44
CA LEU A 31 7.96 -27.64 8.29
C LEU A 31 9.07 -27.57 9.35
N ASP A 32 9.98 -28.55 9.42
CA ASP A 32 11.03 -28.64 10.46
C ASP A 32 11.83 -27.35 10.63
N ALA A 33 12.20 -26.69 9.53
CA ALA A 33 12.96 -25.45 9.57
C ALA A 33 12.15 -24.26 10.10
N LEU A 34 10.82 -24.25 9.86
CA LEU A 34 9.93 -23.24 10.43
C LEU A 34 9.75 -23.49 11.93
N ALA A 35 9.53 -24.76 12.32
CA ALA A 35 9.41 -25.14 13.72
C ALA A 35 10.68 -24.80 14.51
N ALA A 36 11.86 -25.13 13.98
CA ALA A 36 13.14 -24.81 14.62
C ALA A 36 13.39 -23.31 14.74
N HIS A 37 12.92 -22.51 13.78
CA HIS A 37 13.02 -21.04 13.86
C HIS A 37 12.04 -20.47 14.87
N LEU A 38 10.77 -20.87 14.82
CA LEU A 38 9.73 -20.31 15.67
C LEU A 38 9.91 -20.72 17.15
N LEU A 39 10.30 -21.96 17.42
CA LEU A 39 10.33 -22.51 18.78
C LEU A 39 11.73 -22.51 19.42
N CYS A 40 12.65 -21.66 18.95
CA CYS A 40 13.97 -21.52 19.56
C CYS A 40 14.02 -20.41 20.60
N ASP A 41 14.98 -20.46 21.51
CA ASP A 41 15.19 -19.48 22.57
C ASP A 41 15.33 -18.03 22.07
N ALA A 42 15.83 -17.84 20.84
CA ALA A 42 15.96 -16.52 20.23
C ALA A 42 14.61 -15.83 20.00
N ASP A 43 13.49 -16.57 19.97
CA ASP A 43 12.14 -16.01 19.88
C ASP A 43 11.83 -15.04 21.04
N TRP A 44 12.37 -15.32 22.22
CA TRP A 44 12.17 -14.52 23.43
C TRP A 44 13.18 -13.39 23.61
N THR A 45 14.30 -13.41 22.89
CA THR A 45 15.42 -12.48 23.09
C THR A 45 15.67 -11.55 21.91
N ASP A 46 15.19 -11.91 20.71
CA ASP A 46 15.28 -11.07 19.53
C ASP A 46 14.16 -10.04 19.54
N ASP A 47 14.52 -8.76 19.50
CA ASP A 47 13.57 -7.64 19.49
C ASP A 47 13.15 -7.22 18.07
N ASP A 48 13.59 -7.95 17.04
CA ASP A 48 13.05 -7.81 15.69
C ASP A 48 11.60 -8.31 15.65
N ALA A 49 10.67 -7.37 15.77
CA ALA A 49 9.23 -7.60 15.75
C ALA A 49 8.72 -8.29 14.47
N ASP A 50 9.51 -8.30 13.37
CA ASP A 50 9.11 -8.90 12.11
C ASP A 50 9.66 -10.34 11.91
N ARG A 51 10.45 -10.85 12.87
CA ARG A 51 11.11 -12.17 12.80
C ARG A 51 10.14 -13.35 12.60
N THR A 52 8.98 -13.29 13.21
CA THR A 52 7.97 -14.37 13.29
C THR A 52 6.80 -14.11 12.34
N ALA A 53 6.56 -12.86 11.96
CA ALA A 53 5.40 -12.43 11.19
C ALA A 53 5.24 -13.19 9.86
N LEU A 54 6.28 -13.25 9.02
CA LEU A 54 6.22 -13.97 7.75
C LEU A 54 6.10 -15.51 7.95
N PRO A 55 6.94 -16.18 8.77
CA PRO A 55 6.77 -17.60 9.05
C PRO A 55 5.35 -17.98 9.53
N LEU A 56 4.77 -17.22 10.46
CA LEU A 56 3.42 -17.46 10.97
C LEU A 56 2.37 -17.26 9.87
N ALA A 57 2.48 -16.20 9.07
CA ALA A 57 1.59 -15.98 7.94
C ALA A 57 1.66 -17.11 6.89
N VAL A 58 2.85 -17.66 6.62
CA VAL A 58 3.01 -18.84 5.74
C VAL A 58 2.30 -20.05 6.32
N LEU A 59 2.43 -20.30 7.62
CA LEU A 59 1.72 -21.40 8.28
C LEU A 59 0.19 -21.20 8.20
N GLY A 60 -0.29 -19.97 8.38
CA GLY A 60 -1.71 -19.64 8.24
C GLY A 60 -2.24 -19.95 6.84
N ASP A 61 -1.51 -19.56 5.79
CA ASP A 61 -1.90 -19.83 4.40
C ASP A 61 -1.77 -21.33 4.05
N LEU A 62 -0.83 -22.07 4.65
CA LEU A 62 -0.75 -23.53 4.52
C LEU A 62 -1.92 -24.24 5.21
N ALA A 63 -2.29 -23.79 6.41
CA ALA A 63 -3.43 -24.32 7.15
C ALA A 63 -4.74 -24.08 6.38
N LEU A 64 -4.95 -22.90 5.81
CA LEU A 64 -6.09 -22.61 4.92
C LEU A 64 -6.08 -23.48 3.65
N ALA A 65 -4.89 -23.88 3.17
CA ALA A 65 -4.73 -24.84 2.07
C ALA A 65 -4.91 -26.31 2.50
N GLY A 66 -5.26 -26.59 3.76
CA GLY A 66 -5.58 -27.93 4.28
C GLY A 66 -4.39 -28.72 4.82
N ARG A 67 -3.29 -28.07 5.22
CA ARG A 67 -2.14 -28.72 5.85
C ARG A 67 -2.31 -28.81 7.37
N ASP A 68 -2.69 -29.98 7.87
CA ASP A 68 -2.89 -30.23 9.31
C ASP A 68 -1.62 -30.01 10.14
N ASP A 69 -0.45 -30.36 9.60
CA ASP A 69 0.85 -30.15 10.26
C ASP A 69 1.18 -28.66 10.47
N ALA A 70 0.62 -27.76 9.64
CA ALA A 70 0.71 -26.32 9.84
C ALA A 70 -0.24 -25.83 10.95
N VAL A 71 -1.44 -26.41 11.06
CA VAL A 71 -2.38 -26.13 12.16
C VAL A 71 -1.76 -26.54 13.49
N ASP A 72 -1.19 -27.74 13.56
CA ASP A 72 -0.53 -28.25 14.77
C ASP A 72 0.64 -27.37 15.20
N LEU A 73 1.46 -26.91 14.25
CA LEU A 73 2.58 -26.03 14.54
C LEU A 73 2.11 -24.64 15.00
N LEU A 74 1.06 -24.08 14.40
CA LEU A 74 0.46 -22.82 14.85
C LEU A 74 -0.08 -22.93 16.29
N ARG A 75 -0.81 -24.01 16.59
CA ARG A 75 -1.33 -24.26 17.95
C ARG A 75 -0.20 -24.41 18.96
N ARG A 76 0.85 -25.12 18.59
CA ARG A 76 2.05 -25.26 19.43
C ARG A 76 2.73 -23.92 19.67
N TYR A 77 2.92 -23.11 18.62
CA TYR A 77 3.53 -21.79 18.77
C TYR A 77 2.66 -20.83 19.58
N ALA A 78 1.33 -20.87 19.46
CA ALA A 78 0.45 -20.10 20.33
C ALA A 78 0.67 -20.44 21.82
N GLY A 79 1.01 -21.69 22.13
CA GLY A 79 1.33 -22.12 23.49
C GLY A 79 2.72 -21.71 23.99
N GLU A 80 3.73 -21.77 23.12
CA GLU A 80 5.16 -21.69 23.51
C GLU A 80 5.85 -20.38 23.12
N GLY A 81 5.38 -19.68 22.08
CA GLY A 81 6.05 -18.56 21.43
C GLY A 81 5.81 -17.20 22.07
N ARG A 82 6.69 -16.24 21.76
CA ARG A 82 6.58 -14.83 22.16
C ARG A 82 5.39 -14.16 21.48
N ASP A 83 5.25 -14.32 20.17
CA ASP A 83 4.21 -13.66 19.37
C ASP A 83 2.95 -14.53 19.22
N TRP A 84 2.53 -15.16 20.32
CA TRP A 84 1.41 -16.11 20.36
C TRP A 84 0.11 -15.57 19.79
N THR A 85 -0.12 -14.26 19.92
CA THR A 85 -1.30 -13.55 19.42
C THR A 85 -1.38 -13.58 17.90
N LEU A 86 -0.26 -13.47 17.20
CA LEU A 86 -0.20 -13.59 15.73
C LEU A 86 -0.57 -15.00 15.28
N ALA A 87 -0.15 -16.04 15.99
CA ALA A 87 -0.54 -17.41 15.68
C ALA A 87 -2.02 -17.67 15.92
N LEU A 88 -2.60 -17.11 16.98
CA LEU A 88 -4.05 -17.16 17.21
C LEU A 88 -4.83 -16.47 16.10
N GLU A 89 -4.35 -15.33 15.59
CA GLU A 89 -4.97 -14.67 14.44
C GLU A 89 -4.96 -15.56 13.20
N GLN A 90 -3.85 -16.26 12.93
CA GLN A 90 -3.79 -17.22 11.82
C GLN A 90 -4.77 -18.40 12.00
N LEU A 91 -4.88 -18.95 13.21
CA LEU A 91 -5.83 -20.04 13.50
C LEU A 91 -7.28 -19.56 13.36
N ALA A 92 -7.59 -18.35 13.83
CA ALA A 92 -8.93 -17.80 13.76
C ALA A 92 -9.39 -17.51 12.33
N ARG A 93 -8.47 -17.16 11.42
CA ARG A 93 -8.74 -17.02 9.98
C ARG A 93 -9.29 -18.30 9.35
N LEU A 94 -8.97 -19.47 9.88
CA LEU A 94 -9.44 -20.76 9.37
C LEU A 94 -10.95 -20.93 9.51
N GLY A 95 -11.54 -20.34 10.56
CA GLY A 95 -12.94 -20.56 10.91
C GLY A 95 -13.26 -21.99 11.38
N ASP A 96 -12.24 -22.82 11.62
CA ASP A 96 -12.39 -24.20 12.13
C ASP A 96 -12.42 -24.22 13.67
N LEU A 97 -13.47 -24.81 14.23
CA LEU A 97 -13.64 -24.95 15.68
C LEU A 97 -12.60 -25.88 16.31
N ASN A 98 -12.13 -26.90 15.58
CA ASN A 98 -11.11 -27.81 16.11
C ASN A 98 -9.76 -27.10 16.25
N ALA A 99 -9.36 -26.35 15.23
CA ALA A 99 -8.16 -25.51 15.25
C ALA A 99 -8.17 -24.48 16.40
N MET A 100 -9.37 -24.02 16.82
CA MET A 100 -9.55 -23.07 17.92
C MET A 100 -9.81 -23.71 19.29
N SER A 101 -9.90 -25.03 19.39
CA SER A 101 -10.20 -25.72 20.65
C SER A 101 -9.12 -25.49 21.71
N GLY A 102 -9.50 -25.13 22.93
CA GLY A 102 -8.58 -24.83 24.04
C GLY A 102 -7.82 -23.50 23.94
N MET A 103 -8.04 -22.72 22.87
CA MET A 103 -7.31 -21.46 22.64
C MET A 103 -7.86 -20.29 23.47
N LEU A 104 -9.10 -20.38 23.96
CA LEU A 104 -9.66 -19.37 24.85
C LEU A 104 -8.97 -19.40 26.21
N GLU A 105 -8.87 -20.60 26.80
CA GLU A 105 -8.21 -20.84 28.07
C GLU A 105 -6.75 -20.37 28.00
N LEU A 106 -6.05 -20.76 26.92
CA LEU A 106 -4.70 -20.31 26.65
C LEU A 106 -4.57 -18.78 26.59
N ALA A 107 -5.47 -18.10 25.88
CA ALA A 107 -5.45 -16.65 25.76
C ALA A 107 -5.69 -15.95 27.11
N LEU A 108 -6.59 -16.48 27.93
CA LEU A 108 -6.88 -15.94 29.27
C LEU A 108 -5.74 -16.17 30.26
N GLU A 109 -5.04 -17.30 30.14
CA GLU A 109 -3.88 -17.62 30.98
C GLU A 109 -2.66 -16.78 30.63
N ARG A 110 -2.44 -16.51 29.33
CA ARG A 110 -1.26 -15.77 28.86
C ARG A 110 -1.42 -14.26 28.90
N GLY A 111 -2.55 -13.75 28.43
CA GLY A 111 -2.75 -12.32 28.20
C GLY A 111 -3.36 -11.61 29.41
N ASP A 112 -2.78 -10.47 29.76
CA ASP A 112 -3.48 -9.50 30.61
C ASP A 112 -4.56 -8.73 29.82
N ASP A 113 -5.36 -7.91 30.52
CA ASP A 113 -6.48 -7.21 29.90
C ASP A 113 -6.04 -6.18 28.84
N ASP A 114 -4.86 -5.58 29.00
CA ASP A 114 -4.34 -4.56 28.08
C ASP A 114 -3.78 -5.22 26.82
N GLU A 115 -3.01 -6.29 26.95
CA GLU A 115 -2.52 -7.10 25.81
C GLU A 115 -3.69 -7.66 24.99
N LEU A 116 -4.69 -8.24 25.67
CA LEU A 116 -5.88 -8.76 25.03
C LEU A 116 -6.69 -7.64 24.34
N TYR A 117 -6.88 -6.49 24.97
CA TYR A 117 -7.54 -5.33 24.35
C TYR A 117 -6.85 -4.94 23.04
N ASP A 118 -5.53 -4.87 23.07
CA ASP A 118 -4.72 -4.47 21.93
C ASP A 118 -4.75 -5.51 20.80
N CYS A 119 -4.92 -6.80 21.12
CA CYS A 119 -5.18 -7.85 20.15
C CYS A 119 -6.55 -7.70 19.50
N VAL A 120 -7.62 -7.62 20.30
CA VAL A 120 -9.00 -7.46 19.80
C VAL A 120 -9.11 -6.26 18.87
N ARG A 121 -8.44 -5.15 19.21
CA ARG A 121 -8.42 -3.91 18.43
C ARG A 121 -7.72 -4.04 17.07
N ARG A 122 -6.73 -4.93 16.93
CA ARG A 122 -5.94 -5.10 15.70
C ARG A 122 -6.54 -6.12 14.73
N THR A 123 -7.37 -7.04 15.21
CA THR A 123 -7.91 -8.14 14.39
C THR A 123 -9.10 -7.71 13.52
N ASP A 124 -9.01 -7.97 12.22
CA ASP A 124 -10.11 -7.75 11.26
C ASP A 124 -11.30 -8.69 11.56
N GLY A 125 -12.53 -8.15 11.52
CA GLY A 125 -13.75 -8.89 11.88
C GLY A 125 -13.88 -9.33 13.35
N MET A 126 -12.87 -9.06 14.20
CA MET A 126 -12.82 -9.37 15.65
C MET A 126 -13.11 -10.84 16.03
N ARG A 127 -12.88 -11.80 15.13
CA ARG A 127 -12.87 -13.24 15.47
C ARG A 127 -11.44 -13.66 15.82
N PRO A 128 -11.23 -14.49 16.84
CA PRO A 128 -12.22 -15.29 17.57
C PRO A 128 -12.84 -14.55 18.77
N TRP A 129 -12.32 -13.39 19.12
CA TRP A 129 -12.59 -12.64 20.34
C TRP A 129 -14.08 -12.40 20.63
N ARG A 130 -14.84 -11.96 19.63
CA ARG A 130 -16.30 -11.78 19.77
C ARG A 130 -17.04 -13.08 20.09
N MET A 131 -16.61 -14.20 19.51
CA MET A 131 -17.22 -15.51 19.80
C MET A 131 -16.96 -15.90 21.25
N TRP A 132 -15.73 -15.68 21.73
CA TRP A 132 -15.37 -15.93 23.10
C TRP A 132 -16.06 -14.99 24.10
N GLY A 133 -16.35 -13.75 23.74
CA GLY A 133 -17.14 -12.82 24.57
C GLY A 133 -18.58 -13.31 24.87
N PHE A 134 -19.14 -14.21 24.06
CA PHE A 134 -20.41 -14.85 24.40
C PHE A 134 -20.25 -15.87 25.53
N ALA A 135 -19.12 -16.59 25.59
CA ALA A 135 -18.85 -17.65 26.54
C ALA A 135 -18.19 -17.16 27.85
N GLU A 136 -17.30 -16.16 27.78
CA GLU A 136 -16.43 -15.74 28.88
C GLU A 136 -16.61 -14.25 29.25
N PRO A 137 -17.01 -13.93 30.49
CA PRO A 137 -17.22 -12.55 30.96
C PRO A 137 -16.00 -11.63 30.83
N ARG A 138 -14.78 -12.12 31.11
CA ARG A 138 -13.57 -11.30 31.00
C ARG A 138 -13.36 -10.83 29.56
N MET A 139 -13.46 -11.76 28.61
CA MET A 139 -13.34 -11.46 27.18
C MET A 139 -14.45 -10.53 26.69
N ARG A 140 -15.70 -10.71 27.17
CA ARG A 140 -16.82 -9.82 26.84
C ARG A 140 -16.51 -8.36 27.17
N THR A 141 -15.98 -8.12 28.37
CA THR A 141 -15.65 -6.77 28.85
C THR A 141 -14.63 -6.10 27.93
N ILE A 142 -13.61 -6.86 27.50
CA ILE A 142 -12.56 -6.37 26.61
C ILE A 142 -13.13 -6.02 25.22
N VAL A 143 -13.93 -6.92 24.63
CA VAL A 143 -14.57 -6.70 23.33
C VAL A 143 -15.50 -5.49 23.35
N GLU A 144 -16.36 -5.37 24.37
CA GLU A 144 -17.27 -4.23 24.52
C GLU A 144 -16.51 -2.90 24.64
N LYS A 145 -15.38 -2.90 25.37
CA LYS A 145 -14.51 -1.73 25.48
C LYS A 145 -13.93 -1.32 24.12
N VAL A 146 -13.43 -2.27 23.33
CA VAL A 146 -12.92 -2.00 21.97
C VAL A 146 -14.02 -1.47 21.06
N ASP A 147 -15.21 -2.08 21.07
CA ASP A 147 -16.36 -1.62 20.28
C ASP A 147 -16.78 -0.20 20.65
N LEU A 148 -16.83 0.12 21.95
CA LEU A 148 -17.15 1.47 22.43
C LEU A 148 -16.12 2.51 21.99
N ASP A 149 -14.83 2.18 22.07
CA ASP A 149 -13.77 3.09 21.66
C ASP A 149 -13.76 3.29 20.14
N TRP A 150 -14.05 2.24 19.36
CA TRP A 150 -14.27 2.34 17.92
C TRP A 150 -15.46 3.24 17.59
N TRP A 151 -16.62 3.05 18.24
CA TRP A 151 -17.80 3.89 18.02
C TRP A 151 -17.57 5.35 18.42
N ARG A 152 -16.85 5.61 19.52
CA ARG A 152 -16.45 6.97 19.91
C ARG A 152 -15.58 7.61 18.85
N TRP A 153 -14.61 6.88 18.31
CA TRP A 153 -13.78 7.35 17.22
C TRP A 153 -14.61 7.62 15.96
N GLU A 154 -15.48 6.71 15.54
CA GLU A 154 -16.31 6.86 14.34
C GLU A 154 -17.29 8.04 14.45
N LEU A 155 -17.97 8.19 15.61
CA LEU A 155 -18.85 9.33 15.88
C LEU A 155 -18.08 10.65 15.95
N SER A 156 -16.83 10.63 16.39
CA SER A 156 -15.96 11.83 16.35
C SER A 156 -15.52 12.18 14.92
N ARG A 157 -15.48 11.20 14.02
CA ARG A 157 -15.13 11.36 12.60
C ARG A 157 -16.22 12.08 11.79
N GLY A 158 -17.48 11.88 12.18
CA GLY A 158 -18.67 12.39 11.47
C GLY A 158 -19.18 13.77 11.91
N LYS A 159 -18.63 14.37 12.97
CA LYS A 159 -19.01 15.75 13.35
C LYS A 159 -18.35 16.76 12.41
N THR A 160 -18.98 17.02 11.27
CA THR A 160 -18.95 18.36 10.68
C THR A 160 -19.58 19.31 11.69
N ALA A 161 -18.84 20.31 12.15
CA ALA A 161 -19.40 21.39 12.96
C ALA A 161 -20.67 21.91 12.28
N ALA A 162 -21.70 22.27 13.07
CA ALA A 162 -22.93 22.85 12.54
C ALA A 162 -22.59 24.03 11.61
N ALA A 163 -23.44 24.33 10.63
CA ALA A 163 -23.16 25.35 9.60
C ALA A 163 -22.81 26.75 10.17
N GLU A 164 -23.23 27.06 11.40
CA GLU A 164 -22.90 28.30 12.11
C GLU A 164 -21.49 28.30 12.78
N ASP A 165 -20.89 27.11 12.97
CA ASP A 165 -19.55 26.90 13.52
C ASP A 165 -18.51 26.50 12.44
N SER A 166 -18.85 26.68 11.15
CA SER A 166 -17.91 26.36 10.08
C SER A 166 -16.74 27.35 10.09
N PRO A 167 -15.50 26.86 10.14
CA PRO A 167 -14.33 27.71 10.28
C PRO A 167 -14.16 28.61 9.05
N THR A 168 -13.73 29.85 9.25
CA THR A 168 -13.34 30.72 8.14
C THR A 168 -12.02 30.24 7.50
N VAL A 169 -11.71 30.70 6.29
CA VAL A 169 -10.41 30.43 5.64
C VAL A 169 -9.25 30.85 6.55
N ASP A 170 -9.32 32.05 7.16
CA ASP A 170 -8.31 32.54 8.09
C ASP A 170 -8.12 31.64 9.31
N GLN A 171 -9.22 31.10 9.87
CA GLN A 171 -9.16 30.18 11.00
C GLN A 171 -8.49 28.85 10.60
N VAL A 172 -8.82 28.30 9.42
CA VAL A 172 -8.19 27.08 8.92
C VAL A 172 -6.68 27.29 8.67
N LEU A 173 -6.30 28.42 8.08
CA LEU A 173 -4.89 28.75 7.85
C LEU A 173 -4.13 29.01 9.15
N SER A 174 -4.76 29.66 10.13
CA SER A 174 -4.18 29.90 11.46
C SER A 174 -3.98 28.59 12.23
N GLU A 175 -4.95 27.68 12.16
CA GLU A 175 -4.83 26.32 12.73
C GLU A 175 -3.65 25.56 12.11
N ALA A 176 -3.50 25.63 10.79
CA ALA A 176 -2.39 25.00 10.09
C ALA A 176 -1.04 25.64 10.48
N ALA A 177 -0.99 26.95 10.68
CA ALA A 177 0.20 27.64 11.17
C ALA A 177 0.61 27.18 12.57
N ALA A 178 -0.37 27.04 13.47
CA ALA A 178 -0.15 26.63 14.85
C ALA A 178 0.21 25.14 14.99
N SER A 179 -0.22 24.29 14.06
CA SER A 179 0.03 22.85 14.11
C SER A 179 0.44 22.28 12.74
N PRO A 180 1.75 22.24 12.42
CA PRO A 180 2.25 21.70 11.15
C PRO A 180 1.81 20.26 10.86
N ARG A 181 1.56 19.44 11.89
CA ARG A 181 1.02 18.07 11.74
C ARG A 181 -0.40 18.05 11.16
N ARG A 182 -1.16 19.13 11.31
CA ARG A 182 -2.54 19.27 10.82
C ARG A 182 -2.63 19.93 9.46
N SER A 183 -1.53 20.42 8.88
CA SER A 183 -1.52 21.16 7.61
C SER A 183 -2.20 20.42 6.46
N PHE A 184 -2.03 19.09 6.38
CA PHE A 184 -2.66 18.28 5.34
C PHE A 184 -4.20 18.27 5.47
N VAL A 185 -4.70 18.08 6.69
CA VAL A 185 -6.14 18.09 6.98
C VAL A 185 -6.72 19.49 6.75
N CYS A 186 -5.99 20.54 7.13
CA CYS A 186 -6.39 21.92 6.89
C CYS A 186 -6.49 22.23 5.40
N GLY A 187 -5.55 21.75 4.57
CA GLY A 187 -5.63 21.90 3.11
C GLY A 187 -6.90 21.28 2.51
N ARG A 188 -7.32 20.10 2.99
CA ARG A 188 -8.60 19.49 2.58
C ARG A 188 -9.81 20.30 3.05
N ARG A 189 -9.77 20.85 4.27
CA ARG A 189 -10.85 21.70 4.80
C ARG A 189 -10.98 23.02 4.04
N LEU A 190 -9.88 23.57 3.50
CA LEU A 190 -9.97 24.74 2.62
C LEU A 190 -10.89 24.48 1.42
N ALA A 191 -10.92 23.25 0.88
CA ALA A 191 -11.81 22.92 -0.24
C ALA A 191 -13.30 23.07 0.09
N SER A 192 -13.70 22.97 1.37
CA SER A 192 -15.10 23.13 1.79
C SER A 192 -15.48 24.56 2.20
N VAL A 193 -14.50 25.44 2.47
CA VAL A 193 -14.76 26.80 3.00
C VAL A 193 -14.26 27.92 2.10
N ALA A 194 -13.29 27.64 1.22
CA ALA A 194 -12.76 28.62 0.30
C ALA A 194 -13.70 28.84 -0.88
N THR A 195 -13.78 30.10 -1.31
CA THR A 195 -14.50 30.54 -2.51
C THR A 195 -13.53 31.33 -3.39
N SER A 196 -13.95 31.71 -4.60
CA SER A 196 -13.12 32.51 -5.51
C SER A 196 -12.62 33.83 -4.89
N ALA A 197 -13.39 34.41 -3.96
CA ALA A 197 -13.00 35.62 -3.22
C ALA A 197 -11.75 35.42 -2.34
N HIS A 198 -11.50 34.19 -1.88
CA HIS A 198 -10.40 33.86 -0.98
C HIS A 198 -9.08 33.54 -1.71
N ARG A 199 -9.11 33.47 -3.05
CA ARG A 199 -7.94 33.07 -3.85
C ARG A 199 -6.70 33.91 -3.53
N GLY A 200 -6.85 35.23 -3.43
CA GLY A 200 -5.74 36.14 -3.15
C GLY A 200 -5.07 35.88 -1.79
N LEU A 201 -5.87 35.68 -0.74
CA LEU A 201 -5.39 35.36 0.61
C LEU A 201 -4.64 34.03 0.64
N ILE A 202 -5.19 33.00 -0.02
CA ILE A 202 -4.58 31.66 -0.06
C ILE A 202 -3.26 31.69 -0.82
N LEU A 203 -3.18 32.42 -1.94
CA LEU A 203 -1.92 32.61 -2.68
C LEU A 203 -0.88 33.34 -1.85
N ALA A 204 -1.24 34.47 -1.22
CA ALA A 204 -0.32 35.19 -0.34
C ALA A 204 0.20 34.28 0.78
N THR A 205 -0.67 33.44 1.35
CA THR A 205 -0.32 32.47 2.37
C THR A 205 0.63 31.39 1.85
N ALA A 206 0.41 30.87 0.64
CA ALA A 206 1.32 29.88 0.03
C ALA A 206 2.72 30.44 -0.22
N TRP A 207 2.80 31.71 -0.62
CA TRP A 207 4.05 32.41 -0.88
C TRP A 207 4.87 32.67 0.39
N SER A 208 4.26 33.27 1.41
CA SER A 208 5.02 33.84 2.54
C SER A 208 4.48 33.50 3.93
N GLY A 209 3.45 32.66 4.04
CA GLY A 209 2.86 32.30 5.33
C GLY A 209 3.78 31.46 6.22
N ALA A 210 3.33 31.17 7.44
CA ALA A 210 3.99 30.17 8.29
C ALA A 210 4.00 28.79 7.61
N ALA A 211 5.02 27.98 7.87
CA ALA A 211 5.27 26.72 7.16
C ALA A 211 4.03 25.81 7.08
N GLY A 212 3.31 25.64 8.18
CA GLY A 212 2.10 24.82 8.20
C GLY A 212 0.93 25.40 7.39
N ALA A 213 0.75 26.72 7.40
CA ALA A 213 -0.25 27.39 6.57
C ALA A 213 0.12 27.36 5.08
N ARG A 214 1.41 27.50 4.76
CA ARG A 214 1.93 27.33 3.39
C ARG A 214 1.59 25.96 2.83
N ILE A 215 1.87 24.90 3.59
CA ILE A 215 1.56 23.52 3.18
C ILE A 215 0.06 23.33 2.93
N ALA A 216 -0.80 23.85 3.81
CA ALA A 216 -2.26 23.78 3.64
C ALA A 216 -2.73 24.53 2.38
N ALA A 217 -2.23 25.75 2.17
CA ALA A 217 -2.56 26.57 1.01
C ALA A 217 -2.07 25.92 -0.30
N LEU A 218 -0.83 25.44 -0.35
CA LEU A 218 -0.26 24.72 -1.51
C LEU A 218 -1.08 23.49 -1.85
N ARG A 219 -1.52 22.72 -0.85
CA ARG A 219 -2.36 21.55 -1.06
C ARG A 219 -3.68 21.92 -1.72
N TYR A 220 -4.37 22.93 -1.19
CA TYR A 220 -5.63 23.42 -1.76
C TYR A 220 -5.43 23.91 -3.20
N LEU A 221 -4.42 24.75 -3.44
CA LEU A 221 -4.12 25.31 -4.76
C LEU A 221 -3.81 24.21 -5.78
N GLY A 222 -3.11 23.15 -5.36
CA GLY A 222 -2.82 22.00 -6.21
C GLY A 222 -4.08 21.22 -6.56
N ASP A 223 -4.97 21.01 -5.59
CA ASP A 223 -6.24 20.30 -5.79
C ASP A 223 -7.20 21.06 -6.74
N VAL A 224 -7.21 22.39 -6.71
CA VAL A 224 -8.00 23.21 -7.65
C VAL A 224 -7.25 23.52 -8.96
N GLY A 225 -5.98 23.12 -9.08
CA GLY A 225 -5.17 23.31 -10.28
C GLY A 225 -4.80 24.76 -10.58
N ASP A 226 -4.53 25.58 -9.54
CA ASP A 226 -4.24 27.01 -9.73
C ASP A 226 -2.90 27.23 -10.46
N PRO A 227 -2.87 27.93 -11.61
CA PRO A 227 -1.65 28.11 -12.41
C PRO A 227 -0.59 28.98 -11.72
N ALA A 228 -0.95 29.82 -10.74
CA ALA A 228 0.02 30.63 -10.00
C ALA A 228 1.02 29.79 -9.17
N LEU A 229 0.75 28.49 -9.02
CA LEU A 229 1.71 27.54 -8.47
C LEU A 229 2.99 27.40 -9.31
N LEU A 230 2.95 27.68 -10.62
CA LEU A 230 4.11 27.57 -11.49
C LEU A 230 5.18 28.60 -11.14
N ASP A 231 4.79 29.86 -10.98
CA ASP A 231 5.72 30.93 -10.59
C ASP A 231 6.21 30.74 -9.13
N LEU A 232 5.34 30.21 -8.26
CA LEU A 232 5.73 29.83 -6.90
C LEU A 232 6.80 28.73 -6.92
N ALA A 233 6.69 27.75 -7.80
CA ALA A 233 7.66 26.66 -7.90
C ALA A 233 9.06 27.18 -8.26
N GLU A 234 9.16 28.09 -9.23
CA GLU A 234 10.43 28.68 -9.67
C GLU A 234 11.11 29.41 -8.51
N SER A 235 10.36 30.20 -7.75
CA SER A 235 10.90 30.91 -6.59
C SER A 235 11.25 29.96 -5.42
N ALA A 236 10.34 29.07 -5.07
CA ALA A 236 10.46 28.25 -3.87
C ALA A 236 11.48 27.10 -4.02
N LEU A 237 11.63 26.54 -5.22
CA LEU A 237 12.53 25.41 -5.46
C LEU A 237 13.96 25.85 -5.78
N ALA A 238 14.15 27.06 -6.29
CA ALA A 238 15.49 27.65 -6.50
C ALA A 238 16.13 28.18 -5.21
N GLY A 239 15.33 28.54 -4.20
CA GLY A 239 15.80 29.16 -2.96
C GLY A 239 15.89 28.25 -1.73
N GLU A 240 16.18 28.89 -0.59
CA GLU A 240 16.16 28.29 0.75
C GLU A 240 14.72 28.16 1.27
N THR A 241 13.97 27.17 0.76
CA THR A 241 12.65 26.80 1.30
C THR A 241 12.79 25.63 2.28
N PRO A 242 12.12 25.67 3.47
CA PRO A 242 12.10 24.55 4.40
C PRO A 242 11.63 23.25 3.75
N ALA A 243 12.30 22.13 4.05
CA ALA A 243 12.07 20.85 3.38
C ALA A 243 10.58 20.40 3.32
N PRO A 244 9.77 20.52 4.40
CA PRO A 244 8.35 20.15 4.34
C PRO A 244 7.54 21.01 3.37
N VAL A 245 7.85 22.30 3.28
CA VAL A 245 7.18 23.23 2.36
C VAL A 245 7.63 22.94 0.93
N ARG A 246 8.93 22.70 0.72
CA ARG A 246 9.50 22.30 -0.58
C ARG A 246 8.81 21.05 -1.12
N GLN A 247 8.62 20.04 -0.27
CA GLN A 247 7.89 18.82 -0.63
C GLN A 247 6.43 19.12 -1.00
N ALA A 248 5.75 19.99 -0.25
CA ALA A 248 4.38 20.39 -0.58
C ALA A 248 4.27 21.12 -1.93
N VAL A 249 5.24 21.97 -2.27
CA VAL A 249 5.35 22.60 -3.60
C VAL A 249 5.52 21.53 -4.68
N VAL A 250 6.47 20.61 -4.50
CA VAL A 250 6.72 19.52 -5.46
C VAL A 250 5.48 18.67 -5.71
N GLN A 251 4.70 18.37 -4.66
CA GLN A 251 3.45 17.61 -4.79
C GLN A 251 2.32 18.40 -5.45
N ALA A 252 2.10 19.66 -5.05
CA ALA A 252 1.04 20.50 -5.61
C ALA A 252 1.27 20.78 -7.10
N VAL A 253 2.49 21.19 -7.45
CA VAL A 253 2.87 21.57 -8.82
C VAL A 253 2.99 20.33 -9.72
N GLY A 254 3.61 19.25 -9.21
CA GLY A 254 3.75 17.99 -9.96
C GLY A 254 2.42 17.32 -10.32
N GLY A 255 1.34 17.68 -9.63
CA GLY A 255 -0.03 17.22 -9.90
C GLY A 255 -0.78 18.02 -10.98
N LEU A 256 -0.25 19.16 -11.44
CA LEU A 256 -0.92 19.98 -12.45
C LEU A 256 -1.01 19.27 -13.80
N ARG A 257 -2.16 19.39 -14.46
CA ARG A 257 -2.47 18.74 -15.75
C ARG A 257 -2.95 19.71 -16.82
N THR A 258 -2.69 21.02 -16.65
CA THR A 258 -3.11 22.06 -17.60
C THR A 258 -2.09 22.22 -18.73
N GLY A 259 -2.52 22.76 -19.88
CA GLY A 259 -1.61 23.04 -21.00
C GLY A 259 -0.51 24.06 -20.64
N GLU A 260 -0.84 25.04 -19.81
CA GLU A 260 0.14 26.01 -19.27
C GLU A 260 1.22 25.31 -18.44
N ALA A 261 0.83 24.37 -17.57
CA ALA A 261 1.78 23.60 -16.77
C ALA A 261 2.71 22.74 -17.66
N VAL A 262 2.18 22.14 -18.74
CA VAL A 262 2.98 21.37 -19.70
C VAL A 262 4.00 22.26 -20.41
N LEU A 263 3.57 23.42 -20.92
CA LEU A 263 4.46 24.38 -21.56
C LEU A 263 5.57 24.84 -20.61
N ARG A 264 5.21 25.12 -19.35
CA ARG A 264 6.18 25.53 -18.34
C ARG A 264 7.14 24.40 -17.97
N ALA A 265 6.64 23.18 -17.78
CA ALA A 265 7.48 22.02 -17.48
C ALA A 265 8.55 21.79 -18.57
N ARG A 266 8.22 22.00 -19.85
CA ARG A 266 9.22 21.91 -20.93
C ARG A 266 10.37 22.89 -20.77
N SER A 267 10.09 24.10 -20.29
CA SER A 267 11.13 25.11 -20.03
C SER A 267 12.02 24.75 -18.83
N TRP A 268 11.52 23.92 -17.91
CA TRP A 268 12.26 23.45 -16.74
C TRP A 268 13.08 22.18 -17.00
N LEU A 269 12.84 21.48 -18.13
CA LEU A 269 13.61 20.29 -18.49
C LEU A 269 15.10 20.59 -18.54
N GLY A 270 15.89 19.70 -17.93
CA GLY A 270 17.35 19.84 -17.84
C GLY A 270 17.84 20.73 -16.70
N THR A 271 16.94 21.39 -15.96
CA THR A 271 17.30 22.02 -14.69
C THR A 271 17.62 20.95 -13.65
N ASP A 272 18.71 21.12 -12.91
CA ASP A 272 19.07 20.22 -11.83
C ASP A 272 18.14 20.36 -10.61
N GLY A 273 17.95 19.27 -9.88
CA GLY A 273 17.19 19.23 -8.63
C GLY A 273 15.67 19.26 -8.80
N ALA A 274 14.98 19.73 -7.76
CA ALA A 274 13.55 19.54 -7.59
C ALA A 274 12.68 20.16 -8.69
N LEU A 275 13.14 21.23 -9.36
CA LEU A 275 12.39 21.86 -10.44
C LEU A 275 12.35 20.96 -11.69
N GLY A 276 13.47 20.34 -12.05
CA GLY A 276 13.54 19.34 -13.10
C GLY A 276 12.71 18.09 -12.78
N ASP A 277 12.72 17.65 -11.52
CA ASP A 277 11.91 16.50 -11.08
C ASP A 277 10.40 16.81 -11.20
N VAL A 278 9.97 18.00 -10.80
CA VAL A 278 8.58 18.45 -10.95
C VAL A 278 8.17 18.53 -12.42
N ALA A 279 9.05 19.03 -13.28
CA ALA A 279 8.81 19.08 -14.72
C ALA A 279 8.50 17.69 -15.28
N VAL A 280 9.33 16.70 -14.94
CA VAL A 280 9.12 15.30 -15.34
C VAL A 280 7.76 14.77 -14.87
N ARG A 281 7.34 15.08 -13.63
CA ARG A 281 6.04 14.64 -13.10
C ARG A 281 4.84 15.26 -13.81
N ILE A 282 4.93 16.55 -14.17
CA ILE A 282 3.89 17.21 -14.98
C ILE A 282 3.79 16.54 -16.35
N LEU A 283 4.92 16.34 -17.03
CA LEU A 283 4.94 15.73 -18.37
C LEU A 283 4.51 14.26 -18.34
N ALA A 284 4.84 13.50 -17.30
CA ALA A 284 4.36 12.15 -17.14
C ALA A 284 2.82 12.10 -17.09
N GLY A 285 2.20 13.03 -16.34
CA GLY A 285 0.76 13.10 -16.19
C GLY A 285 -0.01 13.72 -17.36
N ALA A 286 0.55 14.73 -18.03
CA ALA A 286 -0.17 15.55 -19.02
C ALA A 286 0.60 15.89 -20.30
N GLY A 287 1.88 15.49 -20.41
CA GLY A 287 2.67 15.68 -21.63
C GLY A 287 2.17 14.86 -22.82
N GLU A 288 2.78 15.08 -23.98
CA GLU A 288 2.46 14.42 -25.24
C GLU A 288 3.63 13.55 -25.73
N ALA A 289 3.46 12.87 -26.87
CA ALA A 289 4.47 11.95 -27.41
C ALA A 289 5.86 12.61 -27.60
N ALA A 290 5.90 13.91 -27.92
CA ALA A 290 7.14 14.66 -28.07
C ALA A 290 7.96 14.77 -26.77
N ASP A 291 7.31 14.62 -25.60
CA ASP A 291 7.98 14.65 -24.30
C ASP A 291 8.59 13.28 -23.92
N GLY A 292 8.33 12.24 -24.72
CA GLY A 292 8.75 10.86 -24.47
C GLY A 292 10.24 10.67 -24.18
N PRO A 293 11.16 11.24 -24.99
CA PRO A 293 12.61 11.13 -24.74
C PRO A 293 13.03 11.62 -23.35
N ALA A 294 12.41 12.69 -22.84
CA ALA A 294 12.71 13.23 -21.53
C ALA A 294 12.23 12.31 -20.39
N LEU A 295 11.04 11.73 -20.53
CA LEU A 295 10.49 10.77 -19.56
C LEU A 295 11.33 9.49 -19.50
N VAL A 296 11.74 8.97 -20.66
CA VAL A 296 12.58 7.77 -20.76
C VAL A 296 13.96 8.02 -20.15
N ALA A 297 14.55 9.19 -20.41
CA ALA A 297 15.82 9.59 -19.80
C ALA A 297 15.70 9.72 -18.27
N ALA A 298 14.61 10.29 -17.77
CA ALA A 298 14.34 10.37 -16.35
C ALA A 298 14.17 8.99 -15.71
N LEU A 299 13.40 8.09 -16.33
CA LEU A 299 13.19 6.72 -15.84
C LEU A 299 14.50 5.93 -15.71
N ARG A 300 15.42 6.06 -16.66
CA ARG A 300 16.74 5.39 -16.62
C ARG A 300 17.64 5.87 -15.47
N ARG A 301 17.44 7.09 -14.98
CA ARG A 301 18.21 7.65 -13.86
C ARG A 301 17.70 7.16 -12.52
N CYS A 302 16.41 6.83 -12.42
CA CYS A 302 15.81 6.38 -11.17
C CYS A 302 16.31 5.01 -10.72
N ARG A 303 16.19 4.75 -9.41
CA ARG A 303 16.46 3.47 -8.76
C ARG A 303 15.21 3.00 -8.00
N PRO A 304 14.71 1.77 -8.24
CA PRO A 304 13.50 1.25 -7.58
C PRO A 304 13.50 1.33 -6.05
N ALA A 305 14.66 1.16 -5.42
CA ALA A 305 14.79 1.17 -3.96
C ALA A 305 14.66 2.57 -3.33
N THR A 306 15.02 3.64 -4.04
CA THR A 306 15.12 5.00 -3.45
C THR A 306 14.12 5.99 -4.03
N ASP A 307 13.67 5.80 -5.28
CA ASP A 307 12.95 6.84 -6.03
C ASP A 307 11.47 6.50 -6.25
N ARG A 308 10.88 5.75 -5.31
CA ARG A 308 9.53 5.16 -5.44
C ARG A 308 8.47 6.12 -5.98
N PHE A 309 8.36 7.33 -5.43
CA PHE A 309 7.28 8.25 -5.82
C PHE A 309 7.46 8.79 -7.24
N THR A 310 8.69 9.11 -7.64
CA THR A 310 9.01 9.55 -9.00
C THR A 310 8.78 8.43 -10.00
N LEU A 311 9.17 7.19 -9.64
CA LEU A 311 8.97 6.02 -10.48
C LEU A 311 7.50 5.71 -10.73
N ILE A 312 6.63 5.93 -9.75
CA ILE A 312 5.17 5.77 -9.93
C ILE A 312 4.69 6.66 -11.10
N ASP A 313 4.96 7.97 -11.01
CA ASP A 313 4.50 8.92 -12.03
C ASP A 313 5.13 8.61 -13.41
N LEU A 314 6.41 8.26 -13.45
CA LEU A 314 7.13 7.93 -14.69
C LEU A 314 6.61 6.68 -15.38
N VAL A 315 6.39 5.59 -14.63
CA VAL A 315 5.87 4.34 -15.16
C VAL A 315 4.48 4.57 -15.75
N ASP A 316 3.60 5.25 -15.02
CA ASP A 316 2.26 5.58 -15.53
C ASP A 316 2.33 6.45 -16.80
N GLY A 317 3.22 7.45 -16.81
CA GLY A 317 3.40 8.36 -17.95
C GLY A 317 3.90 7.65 -19.20
N VAL A 318 4.86 6.74 -19.04
CA VAL A 318 5.34 5.84 -20.11
C VAL A 318 4.20 5.00 -20.67
N GLY A 319 3.39 4.39 -19.81
CA GLY A 319 2.24 3.58 -20.23
C GLY A 319 1.15 4.39 -20.92
N ARG A 320 0.88 5.60 -20.42
CA ARG A 320 -0.08 6.55 -21.02
C ARG A 320 0.32 6.96 -22.43
N LEU A 321 1.60 7.27 -22.63
CA LEU A 321 2.15 7.70 -23.91
C LEU A 321 2.60 6.54 -24.82
N ARG A 322 2.52 5.30 -24.34
CA ARG A 322 2.91 4.07 -25.04
C ARG A 322 4.37 4.09 -25.55
N LEU A 323 5.29 4.56 -24.71
CA LEU A 323 6.70 4.73 -25.07
C LEU A 323 7.43 3.37 -25.09
N THR A 324 7.47 2.72 -26.25
CA THR A 324 8.08 1.39 -26.42
C THR A 324 9.58 1.35 -26.12
N GLU A 325 10.29 2.47 -26.29
CA GLU A 325 11.71 2.63 -25.96
C GLU A 325 12.02 2.53 -24.45
N ALA A 326 10.99 2.58 -23.61
CA ALA A 326 11.06 2.39 -22.17
C ALA A 326 10.91 0.93 -21.74
N LEU A 327 10.71 -0.02 -22.67
CA LEU A 327 10.45 -1.43 -22.35
C LEU A 327 11.48 -2.03 -21.38
N GLY A 328 12.77 -1.85 -21.64
CA GLY A 328 13.85 -2.33 -20.77
C GLY A 328 13.74 -1.74 -19.36
N PRO A 329 13.80 -0.41 -19.19
CA PRO A 329 13.66 0.23 -17.88
C PRO A 329 12.39 -0.15 -17.10
N VAL A 330 11.24 -0.32 -17.76
CA VAL A 330 10.01 -0.74 -17.06
C VAL A 330 10.10 -2.20 -16.61
N ARG A 331 10.73 -3.09 -17.38
CA ARG A 331 11.01 -4.48 -16.96
C ARG A 331 11.95 -4.52 -15.76
N ASP A 332 12.94 -3.64 -15.71
CA ASP A 332 13.84 -3.54 -14.54
C ASP A 332 13.09 -3.06 -13.30
N VAL A 333 12.16 -2.10 -13.44
CA VAL A 333 11.27 -1.71 -12.34
C VAL A 333 10.40 -2.88 -11.88
N TYR A 334 9.83 -3.66 -12.80
CA TYR A 334 9.04 -4.84 -12.46
C TYR A 334 9.88 -5.88 -11.68
N ARG A 335 11.09 -6.18 -12.16
CA ARG A 335 11.97 -7.21 -11.58
C ARG A 335 12.57 -6.80 -10.23
N ASP A 336 13.03 -5.55 -10.14
CA ASP A 336 13.92 -5.13 -9.05
C ASP A 336 13.19 -4.30 -7.98
N SER A 337 11.92 -3.94 -8.19
CA SER A 337 11.17 -3.16 -7.20
C SER A 337 10.85 -3.98 -5.94
N PRO A 338 11.29 -3.52 -4.75
CA PRO A 338 10.88 -4.10 -3.49
C PRO A 338 9.42 -3.74 -3.14
N TYR A 339 8.80 -2.83 -3.89
CA TYR A 339 7.43 -2.35 -3.67
C TYR A 339 6.47 -3.01 -4.65
N ALA A 340 5.55 -3.81 -4.12
CA ALA A 340 4.59 -4.57 -4.90
C ALA A 340 3.64 -3.70 -5.74
N ALA A 341 3.13 -2.63 -5.15
CA ALA A 341 2.28 -1.68 -5.86
C ALA A 341 2.98 -1.07 -7.10
N LEU A 342 4.31 -0.85 -7.04
CA LEU A 342 5.06 -0.38 -8.19
C LEU A 342 5.25 -1.49 -9.24
N ARG A 343 5.42 -2.76 -8.84
CA ARG A 343 5.45 -3.91 -9.76
C ARG A 343 4.15 -4.04 -10.54
N SER A 344 3.00 -3.97 -9.86
CA SER A 344 1.68 -4.03 -10.51
C SER A 344 1.50 -2.89 -11.54
N ARG A 345 1.92 -1.66 -11.22
CA ARG A 345 1.89 -0.53 -12.16
C ARG A 345 2.85 -0.72 -13.35
N ALA A 346 4.03 -1.28 -13.11
CA ALA A 346 4.97 -1.62 -14.17
C ALA A 346 4.36 -2.66 -15.11
N VAL A 347 3.67 -3.68 -14.59
CA VAL A 347 2.98 -4.70 -15.39
C VAL A 347 1.83 -4.12 -16.21
N ASP A 348 1.01 -3.21 -15.65
CA ASP A 348 -0.01 -2.53 -16.47
C ASP A 348 0.61 -1.67 -17.58
N THR A 349 1.78 -1.08 -17.31
CA THR A 349 2.55 -0.34 -18.31
C THR A 349 3.10 -1.27 -19.39
N LEU A 350 3.72 -2.39 -19.01
CA LEU A 350 4.22 -3.41 -19.95
C LEU A 350 3.12 -3.92 -20.85
N ALA A 351 1.91 -4.14 -20.32
CA ALA A 351 0.76 -4.55 -21.13
C ALA A 351 0.37 -3.56 -22.24
N ARG A 352 0.81 -2.30 -22.16
CA ARG A 352 0.55 -1.26 -23.17
C ARG A 352 1.68 -1.08 -24.17
N ILE A 353 2.91 -1.47 -23.83
CA ILE A 353 4.13 -1.17 -24.61
C ILE A 353 4.90 -2.41 -25.07
N GLU A 354 4.68 -3.57 -24.46
CA GLU A 354 5.33 -4.82 -24.82
C GLU A 354 4.50 -5.56 -25.89
N PRO A 355 5.04 -5.78 -27.11
CA PRO A 355 4.28 -6.42 -28.19
C PRO A 355 3.79 -7.83 -27.84
N ASP A 356 4.64 -8.64 -27.22
CA ASP A 356 4.36 -10.06 -26.92
C ASP A 356 3.84 -10.28 -25.49
N PHE A 357 3.39 -9.21 -24.81
CA PHE A 357 3.04 -9.23 -23.39
C PHE A 357 2.20 -10.45 -22.98
N THR A 358 1.18 -10.77 -23.76
CA THR A 358 0.23 -11.86 -23.47
C THR A 358 0.88 -13.24 -23.43
N ALA A 359 1.94 -13.46 -24.22
CA ALA A 359 2.65 -14.74 -24.32
C ALA A 359 3.91 -14.80 -23.44
N THR A 360 4.38 -13.66 -22.91
CA THR A 360 5.61 -13.54 -22.11
C THR A 360 5.30 -13.06 -20.69
N THR A 361 5.32 -11.75 -20.44
CA THR A 361 5.20 -11.16 -19.10
C THR A 361 3.88 -11.49 -18.43
N ALA A 362 2.77 -11.51 -19.17
CA ALA A 362 1.48 -11.91 -18.62
C ALA A 362 1.50 -13.36 -18.13
N VAL A 363 2.24 -14.25 -18.79
CA VAL A 363 2.45 -15.61 -18.31
C VAL A 363 3.22 -15.53 -17.00
N ASP A 364 4.46 -15.03 -16.99
CA ASP A 364 5.28 -14.93 -15.76
C ASP A 364 4.53 -14.32 -14.56
N CYS A 365 3.71 -13.29 -14.81
CA CYS A 365 2.94 -12.59 -13.80
C CYS A 365 1.86 -13.44 -13.10
N LEU A 366 1.40 -14.57 -13.66
CA LEU A 366 0.49 -15.51 -12.95
C LEU A 366 1.16 -16.14 -11.72
N TRP A 367 2.50 -16.09 -11.64
CA TRP A 367 3.30 -16.63 -10.54
C TRP A 367 3.80 -15.53 -9.58
N ASP A 368 3.50 -14.26 -9.82
CA ASP A 368 3.92 -13.16 -8.97
C ASP A 368 3.31 -13.26 -7.56
N CYS A 369 4.01 -12.74 -6.54
CA CYS A 369 3.48 -12.67 -5.18
C CYS A 369 2.47 -11.53 -5.00
N GLU A 370 2.46 -10.54 -5.90
CA GLU A 370 1.53 -9.41 -5.86
C GLU A 370 0.20 -9.73 -6.57
N ALA A 371 -0.91 -9.58 -5.83
CA ALA A 371 -2.24 -9.91 -6.33
C ALA A 371 -2.66 -9.06 -7.54
N GLY A 372 -2.34 -7.77 -7.55
CA GLY A 372 -2.63 -6.89 -8.70
C GLY A 372 -1.94 -7.34 -9.98
N THR A 373 -0.68 -7.79 -9.87
CA THR A 373 0.06 -8.37 -11.00
C THR A 373 -0.60 -9.64 -11.51
N ARG A 374 -0.98 -10.55 -10.60
CA ARG A 374 -1.72 -11.78 -10.97
C ARG A 374 -3.07 -11.48 -11.60
N HIS A 375 -3.79 -10.46 -11.13
CA HIS A 375 -5.08 -10.07 -11.72
C HIS A 375 -4.91 -9.63 -13.18
N ILE A 376 -3.94 -8.76 -13.47
CA ILE A 376 -3.64 -8.33 -14.85
C ILE A 376 -3.26 -9.54 -15.72
N ALA A 377 -2.46 -10.45 -15.18
CA ALA A 377 -2.03 -11.67 -15.84
C ALA A 377 -3.19 -12.59 -16.17
N VAL A 378 -4.09 -12.83 -15.21
CA VAL A 378 -5.31 -13.61 -15.42
C VAL A 378 -6.08 -13.03 -16.61
N ASP A 379 -6.29 -11.72 -16.67
CA ASP A 379 -7.06 -11.09 -17.74
C ASP A 379 -6.37 -11.07 -19.12
N ARG A 380 -5.07 -11.35 -19.21
CA ARG A 380 -4.31 -11.10 -20.45
C ARG A 380 -3.44 -12.27 -20.93
N ALA A 381 -3.09 -13.22 -20.08
CA ALA A 381 -2.21 -14.33 -20.44
C ALA A 381 -2.82 -15.18 -21.56
N ASP A 382 -2.02 -15.49 -22.57
CA ASP A 382 -2.42 -16.30 -23.70
C ASP A 382 -2.63 -17.76 -23.27
N MET A 383 -3.88 -18.21 -23.32
CA MET A 383 -4.28 -19.54 -22.86
C MET A 383 -3.75 -20.68 -23.75
N ARG A 384 -3.21 -20.35 -24.92
CA ARG A 384 -2.54 -21.32 -25.82
C ARG A 384 -1.13 -21.67 -25.34
N ILE A 385 -0.55 -20.88 -24.44
CA ILE A 385 0.74 -21.19 -23.84
C ILE A 385 0.56 -22.30 -22.81
N ASP A 386 1.43 -23.30 -22.89
CA ASP A 386 1.42 -24.47 -22.02
C ASP A 386 1.43 -24.06 -20.55
N GLY A 387 0.56 -24.70 -19.76
CA GLY A 387 0.44 -24.45 -18.33
C GLY A 387 -0.40 -23.24 -17.92
N VAL A 388 -0.74 -22.31 -18.83
CA VAL A 388 -1.58 -21.14 -18.48
C VAL A 388 -2.97 -21.57 -18.03
N THR A 389 -3.65 -22.42 -18.81
CA THR A 389 -5.01 -22.87 -18.46
C THR A 389 -5.03 -23.63 -17.13
N ASP A 390 -4.04 -24.46 -16.87
CA ASP A 390 -3.94 -25.20 -15.61
C ASP A 390 -3.66 -24.25 -14.44
N LYS A 391 -2.79 -23.25 -14.63
CA LYS A 391 -2.57 -22.21 -13.63
C LYS A 391 -3.82 -21.40 -13.35
N LEU A 392 -4.63 -21.05 -14.35
CA LEU A 392 -5.92 -20.39 -14.14
C LEU A 392 -6.89 -21.26 -13.33
N ARG A 393 -6.95 -22.57 -13.60
CA ARG A 393 -7.78 -23.51 -12.82
C ARG A 393 -7.31 -23.62 -11.37
N GLU A 394 -6.00 -23.62 -11.15
CA GLU A 394 -5.40 -23.55 -9.82
C GLU A 394 -5.85 -22.28 -9.10
N LEU A 395 -5.62 -21.10 -9.69
CA LEU A 395 -6.01 -19.80 -9.11
C LEU A 395 -7.52 -19.71 -8.83
N ALA A 396 -8.36 -20.21 -9.72
CA ALA A 396 -9.82 -20.19 -9.56
C ALA A 396 -10.33 -21.03 -8.37
N ARG A 397 -9.56 -22.04 -7.95
CA ARG A 397 -9.92 -22.99 -6.88
C ARG A 397 -9.12 -22.78 -5.60
N ASP A 398 -8.07 -21.98 -5.65
CA ASP A 398 -7.19 -21.75 -4.52
C ASP A 398 -7.94 -21.01 -3.40
N PRO A 399 -8.17 -21.62 -2.22
CA PRO A 399 -8.93 -21.01 -1.13
C PRO A 399 -8.22 -19.80 -0.53
N VAL A 400 -6.90 -19.66 -0.70
CA VAL A 400 -6.10 -18.58 -0.13
C VAL A 400 -5.78 -17.45 -1.12
N GLU A 401 -6.13 -17.59 -2.39
CA GLU A 401 -5.96 -16.53 -3.38
C GLU A 401 -6.93 -15.36 -3.14
N HIS A 402 -6.57 -14.14 -3.53
CA HIS A 402 -7.44 -12.96 -3.44
C HIS A 402 -8.72 -13.15 -4.27
N ASP A 403 -9.86 -12.79 -3.67
CA ASP A 403 -11.20 -12.91 -4.25
C ASP A 403 -11.29 -12.38 -5.69
N ASP A 404 -10.74 -11.18 -5.94
CA ASP A 404 -10.73 -10.56 -7.26
C ASP A 404 -9.98 -11.40 -8.31
N VAL A 405 -8.83 -11.98 -7.93
CA VAL A 405 -8.02 -12.84 -8.81
C VAL A 405 -8.75 -14.16 -9.06
N ARG A 406 -9.33 -14.78 -8.03
CA ARG A 406 -10.10 -16.03 -8.18
C ARG A 406 -11.30 -15.83 -9.10
N GLU A 407 -12.04 -14.75 -8.89
CA GLU A 407 -13.23 -14.45 -9.69
C GLU A 407 -12.85 -14.12 -11.13
N ALA A 408 -11.81 -13.32 -11.35
CA ALA A 408 -11.27 -13.09 -12.70
C ALA A 408 -10.89 -14.41 -13.39
N ALA A 409 -10.24 -15.34 -12.68
CA ALA A 409 -9.84 -16.62 -13.24
C ALA A 409 -11.05 -17.51 -13.59
N ARG A 410 -12.06 -17.56 -12.72
CA ARG A 410 -13.33 -18.28 -12.99
C ARG A 410 -14.06 -17.71 -14.20
N ARG A 411 -14.21 -16.39 -14.27
CA ARG A 411 -14.84 -15.71 -15.41
C ARG A 411 -14.10 -16.01 -16.71
N ARG A 412 -12.77 -15.97 -16.70
CA ARG A 412 -11.97 -16.26 -17.90
C ARG A 412 -12.12 -17.71 -18.35
N LEU A 413 -12.08 -18.67 -17.42
CA LEU A 413 -12.26 -20.09 -17.74
C LEU A 413 -13.66 -20.42 -18.26
N ALA A 414 -14.68 -19.67 -17.86
CA ALA A 414 -16.05 -19.84 -18.33
C ALA A 414 -16.30 -19.24 -19.73
N ALA A 415 -15.41 -18.37 -20.20
CA ALA A 415 -15.50 -17.70 -21.51
C ALA A 415 -14.84 -18.48 -22.66
N VAL A 416 -14.21 -19.62 -22.35
CA VAL A 416 -13.56 -20.54 -23.29
C VAL A 416 -14.33 -21.85 -23.32
#